data_AF-A0A1Q6SBB0-F1
#
_entry.id   AF-A0A1Q6SBB0-F1
#
_cell.length_a   1.000
_cell.length_b   1.000
_cell.length_c   1.000
_cell.angle_alpha   90.00
_cell.angle_beta   90.00
_cell.angle_gamma   90.00
#
_symmetry.space_group_name_H-M   'P 1'
#
loop_
_entity.id
_entity.type
_entity.pdbx_description
1 polymer ?
#
loop_
_entity_poly.entity_id
_entity_poly.type
_entity_poly.pdbx_seq_one_letter_code
_entity_poly.pdbx_strand_id
1 'polypeptide(L)'
;MFSFAFLCTSPDNNKLLTDDIRYLGVGGHLFAIAAQKSVDYGYDGYMYGFAANKELLDHYVETFNGEVIGVLHPYQFAIDEVNAKKIMEVYDYDWTDEEI
;
A
#
# COMPACT_ATOMS: atom_id res chain seq x y z
N MET A 1 -14.75 0.41 -6.34
CA MET A 1 -13.58 -0.48 -6.20
C MET A 1 -12.47 0.10 -7.05
N PHE A 2 -11.44 0.65 -6.41
CA PHE A 2 -10.25 1.18 -7.08
C PHE A 2 -9.17 0.09 -7.11
N SER A 3 -8.47 -0.05 -8.23
CA SER A 3 -7.32 -0.97 -8.34
C SER A 3 -6.07 -0.18 -8.73
N PHE A 4 -4.96 -0.45 -8.04
CA PHE A 4 -3.64 0.01 -8.46
C PHE A 4 -3.00 -1.14 -9.23
N ALA A 5 -2.49 -0.87 -10.42
CA ALA A 5 -1.78 -1.89 -11.19
C ALA A 5 -0.46 -2.27 -10.50
N PHE A 6 0.31 -1.29 -10.01
CA PHE A 6 1.58 -1.50 -9.30
C PHE A 6 1.89 -0.35 -8.34
N LEU A 7 2.29 -0.67 -7.11
CA LEU A 7 2.99 0.22 -6.20
C LEU A 7 4.44 -0.28 -6.11
N CYS A 8 5.38 0.50 -6.61
CA CYS A 8 6.79 0.14 -6.59
C CYS A 8 7.58 1.24 -5.88
N THR A 9 8.49 0.82 -5.00
CA THR A 9 9.52 1.71 -4.46
C THR A 9 10.68 1.82 -5.44
N SER A 10 11.53 2.84 -5.28
CA SER A 10 12.76 2.99 -6.07
C SER A 10 13.61 1.71 -6.02
N PRO A 11 14.36 1.33 -7.09
CA PRO A 11 15.24 0.16 -7.07
C PRO A 11 16.17 0.11 -5.86
N ASP A 12 16.70 1.28 -5.45
CA ASP A 12 17.59 1.45 -4.30
C ASP A 12 16.92 1.20 -2.94
N ASN A 13 15.61 0.96 -2.93
CA ASN A 13 14.82 0.71 -1.73
C ASN A 13 13.98 -0.58 -1.85
N ASN A 14 14.16 -1.33 -2.94
CA ASN A 14 13.43 -2.56 -3.19
C ASN A 14 14.15 -3.75 -2.56
N LYS A 15 13.55 -4.34 -1.53
CA LYS A 15 14.05 -5.53 -0.82
C LYS A 15 14.32 -6.75 -1.70
N LEU A 16 13.74 -6.80 -2.90
CA LEU A 16 14.01 -7.88 -3.86
C LEU A 16 15.30 -7.65 -4.66
N LEU A 17 15.84 -6.43 -4.65
CA LEU A 17 17.00 -6.01 -5.45
C LEU A 17 18.20 -5.60 -4.58
N THR A 18 17.97 -5.08 -3.37
CA THR A 18 19.00 -4.62 -2.45
C THR A 18 18.62 -4.91 -1.00
N ASP A 19 19.61 -5.31 -0.19
CA ASP A 19 19.46 -5.43 1.26
C ASP A 19 19.66 -4.07 1.97
N ASP A 20 20.26 -3.10 1.27
CA ASP A 20 20.59 -1.78 1.81
C ASP A 20 19.44 -0.81 1.53
N ILE A 21 18.50 -0.72 2.47
CA ILE A 21 17.27 0.06 2.34
C ILE A 21 17.48 1.46 2.88
N ARG A 22 17.32 2.46 2.02
CA ARG A 22 17.53 3.87 2.35
C ARG A 22 16.37 4.51 3.13
N TYR A 23 15.14 4.05 2.89
CA TYR A 23 13.90 4.61 3.43
C TYR A 23 13.02 3.53 4.04
N LEU A 24 12.71 3.71 5.32
CA LEU A 24 11.80 2.83 6.07
C LEU A 24 10.35 3.34 5.94
N GLY A 25 9.38 2.44 5.99
CA GLY A 25 7.95 2.79 6.00
C GLY A 25 7.37 3.24 4.64
N VAL A 26 8.10 3.08 3.54
CA VAL A 26 7.66 3.48 2.19
C VAL A 26 6.37 2.77 1.78
N GLY A 27 6.20 1.49 2.14
CA GLY A 27 4.97 0.74 1.86
C GLY A 27 3.72 1.36 2.49
N GLY A 28 3.82 1.80 3.76
CA GLY A 28 2.71 2.45 4.46
C GLY A 28 2.32 3.79 3.84
N HIS A 29 3.30 4.62 3.47
CA HIS A 29 3.06 5.88 2.76
C HIS A 29 2.40 5.65 1.40
N LEU A 30 2.88 4.67 0.63
CA LEU A 30 2.29 4.32 -0.67
C LEU A 30 0.82 3.89 -0.50
N PHE A 31 0.50 3.16 0.56
CA PHE A 31 -0.89 2.80 0.87
C PHE A 31 -1.73 3.98 1.33
N ALA A 32 -1.19 4.94 2.08
CA ALA A 32 -1.90 6.17 2.45
C ALA A 32 -2.27 6.99 1.21
N ILE A 33 -1.32 7.18 0.28
CA ILE A 33 -1.57 7.89 -0.99
C ILE A 33 -2.62 7.15 -1.83
N ALA A 34 -2.49 5.82 -1.92
CA ALA A 34 -3.44 4.96 -2.61
C ALA A 34 -4.86 5.05 -2.04
N ALA A 35 -5.00 5.01 -0.71
CA ALA A 35 -6.27 5.19 -0.01
C ALA A 35 -6.86 6.58 -0.26
N GLN A 36 -6.04 7.64 -0.19
CA GLN A 36 -6.48 9.01 -0.44
C GLN A 36 -7.01 9.17 -1.87
N LYS A 37 -6.26 8.66 -2.87
CA LYS A 37 -6.73 8.67 -4.27
C LYS A 37 -8.03 7.88 -4.45
N SER A 38 -8.18 6.75 -3.77
CA SER A 38 -9.41 5.97 -3.78
C SER A 38 -10.59 6.79 -3.21
N VAL A 39 -10.38 7.55 -2.12
CA VAL A 39 -11.37 8.50 -1.59
C VAL A 39 -11.68 9.63 -2.60
N ASP A 40 -10.66 10.25 -3.18
CA ASP A 40 -10.82 11.36 -4.14
C ASP A 40 -11.65 10.95 -5.36
N TYR A 41 -11.58 9.67 -5.76
CA TYR A 41 -12.36 9.09 -6.85
C TYR A 41 -13.72 8.51 -6.42
N GLY A 42 -14.12 8.66 -5.15
CA GLY A 42 -15.43 8.22 -4.66
C GLY A 42 -15.53 6.72 -4.37
N TYR A 43 -14.42 6.07 -4.04
CA TYR A 43 -14.34 4.66 -3.67
C TYR A 43 -14.05 4.43 -2.17
N ASP A 44 -14.20 5.47 -1.35
CA ASP A 44 -14.14 5.45 0.11
C ASP A 44 -12.85 4.91 0.73
N GLY A 45 -11.78 4.79 -0.05
CA GLY A 45 -10.49 4.31 0.42
C GLY A 45 -10.33 2.78 0.34
N TYR A 46 -11.32 2.03 -0.16
CA TYR A 46 -11.17 0.59 -0.34
C TYR A 46 -10.09 0.29 -1.37
N MET A 47 -9.23 -0.68 -1.07
CA MET A 47 -8.11 -1.07 -1.92
C MET A 47 -7.86 -2.57 -1.95
N TYR A 48 -7.39 -3.08 -3.08
CA TYR A 48 -6.93 -4.46 -3.21
C TYR A 48 -5.70 -4.54 -4.11
N GLY A 49 -4.91 -5.60 -3.96
CA GLY A 49 -3.72 -5.81 -4.75
C GLY A 49 -3.08 -7.17 -4.54
N PHE A 50 -1.89 -7.33 -5.08
CA PHE A 50 -1.09 -8.54 -4.98
C PHE A 50 0.23 -8.21 -4.30
N ALA A 51 0.52 -8.85 -3.16
CA ALA A 51 1.83 -8.75 -2.54
C ALA A 51 2.85 -9.54 -3.39
N ALA A 52 4.10 -9.07 -3.39
CA ALA A 52 5.15 -9.69 -4.21
C ALA A 52 5.56 -11.08 -3.67
N ASN A 53 5.44 -11.30 -2.37
CA ASN A 53 5.74 -12.58 -1.72
C ASN A 53 4.88 -12.77 -0.44
N LYS A 54 5.02 -13.94 0.18
CA LYS A 54 4.27 -14.31 1.39
C LYS A 54 4.62 -13.42 2.60
N GLU A 55 5.88 -13.06 2.78
CA GLU A 55 6.34 -12.23 3.90
C GLU A 55 5.69 -10.83 3.86
N LEU A 56 5.59 -10.22 2.67
CA LEU A 56 4.92 -8.94 2.49
C LEU A 56 3.41 -9.06 2.71
N LEU A 57 2.80 -10.16 2.24
CA LEU A 57 1.37 -10.41 2.51
C LEU A 57 1.12 -10.47 4.02
N ASP A 58 1.90 -11.24 4.75
CA ASP A 58 1.76 -11.40 6.20
C ASP A 58 1.96 -10.08 6.92
N HIS A 59 2.98 -9.31 6.51
CA HIS A 59 3.20 -7.96 7.03
C HIS A 59 1.98 -7.04 6.82
N TYR A 60 1.33 -7.09 5.65
CA TYR A 60 0.16 -6.25 5.38
C TYR A 60 -1.07 -6.68 6.18
N VAL A 61 -1.27 -7.99 6.37
CA VAL A 61 -2.33 -8.53 7.23
C VAL A 61 -2.13 -8.07 8.67
N GLU A 62 -0.93 -8.23 9.21
CA GLU A 62 -0.62 -7.92 10.61
C GLU A 62 -0.58 -6.40 10.89
N THR A 63 -0.03 -5.61 9.97
CA THR A 63 0.21 -4.17 10.19
C THR A 63 -0.99 -3.32 9.82
N PHE A 64 -1.72 -3.71 8.78
CA PHE A 64 -2.78 -2.90 8.19
C PHE A 64 -4.17 -3.54 8.33
N ASN A 65 -4.29 -4.66 9.06
CA ASN A 65 -5.50 -5.47 9.12
C ASN A 65 -6.02 -5.85 7.72
N GLY A 66 -5.10 -6.10 6.78
CA GLY A 66 -5.46 -6.55 5.44
C GLY A 66 -6.09 -7.94 5.48
N GLU A 67 -7.03 -8.20 4.58
CA GLU A 67 -7.68 -9.50 4.43
C GLU A 67 -7.11 -10.26 3.24
N VAL A 68 -6.77 -11.54 3.43
CA VAL A 68 -6.33 -12.41 2.34
C VAL A 68 -7.56 -12.84 1.53
N ILE A 69 -7.56 -12.53 0.24
CA ILE A 69 -8.64 -12.91 -0.69
C ILE A 69 -8.30 -14.23 -1.40
N GLY A 70 -7.08 -14.36 -1.92
CA GLY A 70 -6.55 -15.62 -2.45
C GLY A 70 -7.27 -16.23 -3.67
N VAL A 71 -8.21 -15.53 -4.32
CA VAL A 71 -9.02 -16.08 -5.43
C VAL A 71 -8.27 -16.04 -6.77
N LEU A 72 -7.70 -14.88 -7.12
CA LEU A 72 -7.01 -14.68 -8.41
C LEU A 72 -5.51 -14.98 -8.31
N HIS A 73 -4.94 -14.87 -7.10
CA HIS A 73 -3.53 -15.12 -6.83
C HIS A 73 -3.34 -15.45 -5.34
N PRO A 74 -2.40 -16.34 -4.95
CA PRO A 74 -2.18 -16.70 -3.54
C PRO A 74 -1.84 -15.53 -2.62
N TYR A 75 -1.27 -14.46 -3.18
CA TYR A 75 -0.90 -13.24 -2.43
C TYR A 75 -1.84 -12.07 -2.67
N GLN A 76 -3.07 -12.35 -3.09
CA GLN A 76 -4.11 -11.35 -3.22
C GLN A 76 -4.63 -10.94 -1.84
N PHE A 77 -4.68 -9.64 -1.59
CA PHE A 77 -5.22 -9.06 -0.37
C PHE A 77 -6.07 -7.83 -0.65
N ALA A 78 -6.87 -7.44 0.34
CA ALA A 78 -7.62 -6.20 0.35
C ALA A 78 -7.48 -5.47 1.69
N ILE A 79 -7.69 -4.17 1.68
CA ILE A 79 -7.80 -3.32 2.86
C ILE A 79 -9.12 -2.54 2.70
N ASP A 80 -9.98 -2.66 3.71
CA ASP A 80 -11.30 -2.02 3.74
C ASP A 80 -11.22 -0.51 4.03
N GLU A 81 -12.34 0.19 3.94
CA GLU A 81 -12.37 1.65 4.14
C GLU A 81 -11.96 2.04 5.57
N VAL A 82 -12.30 1.21 6.56
CA VAL A 82 -12.03 1.49 7.98
C VAL A 82 -10.54 1.43 8.26
N ASN A 83 -9.84 0.42 7.77
CA ASN A 83 -8.41 0.30 7.97
C ASN A 83 -7.64 1.24 7.05
N ALA A 84 -8.12 1.50 5.83
CA ALA A 84 -7.54 2.51 4.95
C ALA A 84 -7.53 3.91 5.60
N LYS A 85 -8.61 4.30 6.31
CA LYS A 85 -8.65 5.55 7.07
C LYS A 85 -7.58 5.62 8.16
N LYS A 86 -7.38 4.55 8.92
CA LYS A 86 -6.31 4.49 9.94
C LYS A 86 -4.92 4.65 9.32
N ILE A 87 -4.69 4.08 8.13
CA ILE A 87 -3.43 4.24 7.41
C ILE A 87 -3.23 5.72 7.04
N MET A 88 -4.25 6.38 6.50
CA MET A 88 -4.19 7.81 6.17
C MET A 88 -3.97 8.71 7.39
N GLU A 89 -4.49 8.34 8.57
CA GLU A 89 -4.28 9.09 9.83
C GLU A 89 -2.86 8.96 10.39
N VAL A 90 -2.21 7.80 10.18
CA VAL A 90 -0.86 7.52 10.71
C VAL A 90 0.24 8.11 9.83
N TYR A 91 0.01 8.16 8.52
CA TYR A 91 0.98 8.64 7.53
C TYR A 91 0.53 10.00 7.00
N ASP A 92 0.91 11.06 7.70
CA ASP A 92 0.69 12.44 7.26
C ASP A 92 1.65 12.77 6.11
N TYR A 93 1.14 13.36 5.02
CA TYR A 93 1.93 13.68 3.84
C TYR A 93 1.59 15.08 3.31
N ASP A 94 2.55 15.99 3.41
CA ASP A 94 2.51 17.27 2.69
C ASP A 94 2.92 17.02 1.23
N TRP A 95 1.92 16.82 0.36
CA TRP A 95 2.14 16.81 -1.09
C TRP A 95 2.45 18.25 -1.52
N THR A 96 3.67 18.48 -2.00
CA THR A 96 4.03 19.75 -2.65
C THR A 96 4.00 19.52 -4.16
N ASP A 97 3.31 20.38 -4.90
CA ASP A 97 3.28 20.37 -6.37
C ASP A 97 4.64 20.81 -6.99
N GLU A 98 5.72 20.80 -6.22
CA GLU A 98 7.04 21.19 -6.71
C GLU A 98 7.61 20.07 -7.62
N GLU A 99 7.68 20.36 -8.92
CA GLU A 99 8.43 19.53 -9.87
C GLU A 99 9.92 19.52 -9.48
N ILE A 100 10.49 18.31 -9.31
CA ILE A 100 11.92 18.06 -9.08
C ILE A 100 12.69 18.18 -10.40
#